data_AF-A0A968XQV5-F1
#
_entry.id   AF-A0A968XQV5-F1
#
_cell.length_a   1.000
_cell.length_b   1.000
_cell.length_c   1.000
_cell.angle_alpha   90.00
_cell.angle_beta   90.00
_cell.angle_gamma   90.00
#
_symmetry.space_group_name_H-M   'P 1'
#
loop_
_entity.id
_entity.type
_entity.pdbx_description
1 polymer ?
#
loop_
_entity_poly.entity_id
_entity_poly.type
_entity_poly.pdbx_seq_one_letter_code
_entity_poly.pdbx_strand_id
1 'polypeptide(L)'
;MILEGIIFFNEEVIEMGRKKFKRGRYKVELVVSNCPKCNSENLAKFHYGLPEFTDELKKQIAEGKIVLGGCEISFDNPLYFCNGCRNEF
;
A
#
# COMPACT_ATOMS: atom_id res chain seq x y z
N MET A 1 1.11 15.63 21.17
CA MET A 1 0.76 14.56 22.13
C MET A 1 -0.53 13.93 21.62
N ILE A 2 -0.40 13.00 20.68
CA ILE A 2 -1.53 12.34 20.01
C ILE A 2 -1.75 11.04 20.77
N LEU A 3 -2.83 11.01 21.54
CA LEU A 3 -3.28 9.83 22.26
C LEU A 3 -4.30 9.10 21.38
N GLU A 4 -4.04 7.81 21.18
CA GLU A 4 -5.02 6.75 20.89
C GLU A 4 -5.99 7.02 19.71
N GLY A 5 -5.62 6.47 18.55
CA GLY A 5 -6.34 6.59 17.29
C GLY A 5 -7.75 6.01 17.33
N ILE A 6 -8.73 6.88 17.58
CA ILE A 6 -10.12 6.67 17.21
C ILE A 6 -10.30 7.33 15.84
N ILE A 7 -10.30 6.54 14.76
CA ILE A 7 -10.81 7.00 13.47
C ILE A 7 -12.26 6.52 13.39
N PHE A 8 -13.17 7.48 13.23
CA PHE A 8 -14.61 7.28 13.18
C PHE A 8 -14.99 6.39 11.97
N PHE A 9 -15.78 5.34 12.25
CA PHE A 9 -16.35 4.46 11.22
C PHE A 9 -17.65 5.07 10.69
N ASN A 10 -17.80 5.12 9.36
CA ASN A 10 -19.09 5.37 8.70
C ASN A 10 -19.80 4.03 8.45
N GLU A 11 -21.13 4.00 8.57
CA GLU A 11 -21.95 2.77 8.67
C GLU A 11 -21.83 1.81 7.47
N GLU A 12 -21.49 2.30 6.28
CA GLU A 12 -21.46 1.52 5.04
C GLU A 12 -20.39 0.41 5.00
N VAL A 13 -19.31 0.50 5.79
CA VAL A 13 -18.22 -0.49 5.78
C VAL A 13 -18.55 -1.74 6.62
N ILE A 14 -19.59 -1.69 7.47
CA ILE A 14 -19.88 -2.71 8.49
C ILE A 14 -20.56 -3.97 7.92
N GLU A 15 -21.22 -3.90 6.75
CA GLU A 15 -22.03 -5.02 6.25
C GLU A 15 -21.23 -6.19 5.64
N MET A 16 -19.98 -6.01 5.22
CA MET A 16 -19.18 -7.08 4.61
C MET A 16 -18.53 -8.05 5.61
N GLY A 17 -19.34 -8.70 6.45
CA GLY A 17 -19.02 -10.04 6.93
C GLY A 17 -19.15 -10.26 8.43
N ARG A 18 -20.38 -10.54 8.87
CA ARG A 18 -20.67 -11.30 10.10
C ARG A 18 -19.98 -12.67 10.05
N LYS A 19 -18.72 -12.77 10.48
CA LYS A 19 -18.15 -14.02 11.00
C LYS A 19 -17.37 -13.69 12.27
N LYS A 20 -17.77 -14.33 13.36
CA LYS A 20 -17.15 -14.21 14.69
C LYS A 20 -15.68 -14.66 14.61
N PHE A 21 -14.72 -13.86 15.08
CA PHE A 21 -13.31 -14.27 15.13
C PHE A 21 -12.65 -14.02 16.49
N LYS A 22 -11.92 -15.04 16.94
CA LYS A 22 -11.07 -15.06 18.14
C LYS A 22 -9.94 -14.03 17.99
N ARG A 23 -9.49 -13.44 19.12
CA ARG A 23 -8.39 -12.46 19.23
C ARG A 23 -7.28 -12.72 18.20
N GLY A 24 -7.17 -11.86 17.18
CA GLY A 24 -6.22 -11.98 16.08
C GLY A 24 -5.81 -10.61 15.56
N ARG A 25 -4.54 -10.47 15.19
CA ARG A 25 -3.97 -9.25 14.59
C ARG A 25 -4.72 -8.93 13.30
N TYR A 26 -5.32 -7.76 13.22
CA TYR A 26 -5.96 -7.26 12.00
C TYR A 26 -4.88 -6.65 11.10
N LYS A 27 -4.78 -7.12 9.85
CA LYS A 27 -3.99 -6.46 8.80
C LYS A 27 -4.86 -5.36 8.23
N VAL A 28 -4.61 -4.11 8.62
CA VAL A 28 -5.24 -2.95 7.98
C VAL A 28 -4.43 -2.65 6.73
N GLU A 29 -5.04 -2.79 5.55
CA GLU A 29 -4.40 -2.49 4.28
C GLU A 29 -4.85 -1.08 3.86
N LEU A 30 -3.90 -0.14 3.82
CA LEU A 30 -4.17 1.23 3.42
C LEU A 30 -4.46 1.25 1.90
N VAL A 31 -5.72 1.50 1.53
CA VAL A 31 -6.14 1.57 0.13
C VAL A 31 -5.94 3.00 -0.38
N VAL A 32 -4.86 3.23 -1.12
CA VAL A 32 -4.61 4.47 -1.86
C VAL A 32 -5.07 4.28 -3.29
N SER A 33 -5.98 5.11 -3.77
CA SER A 33 -6.50 5.05 -5.15
C SER A 33 -5.80 6.05 -6.09
N ASN A 34 -5.31 7.18 -5.58
CA ASN A 34 -4.80 8.28 -6.41
C ASN A 34 -3.55 8.93 -5.78
N CYS A 35 -2.69 9.51 -6.63
CA CYS A 35 -1.54 10.28 -6.17
C CYS A 35 -2.00 11.58 -5.49
N PRO A 36 -1.54 11.89 -4.26
CA PRO A 36 -1.91 13.13 -3.56
C PRO A 36 -1.35 14.38 -4.23
N LYS A 37 -0.36 14.26 -5.11
CA LYS A 37 0.29 15.39 -5.79
C LYS A 37 -0.36 15.75 -7.13
N CYS A 38 -0.74 14.75 -7.93
CA CYS A 38 -1.25 14.98 -9.30
C CYS A 38 -2.58 14.27 -9.60
N ASN A 39 -3.18 13.60 -8.63
CA ASN A 39 -4.43 12.85 -8.73
C ASN A 39 -4.44 11.66 -9.72
N SER A 40 -3.29 11.31 -10.30
CA SER A 40 -3.15 10.14 -11.18
C SER A 40 -3.44 8.83 -10.45
N GLU A 41 -4.15 7.93 -11.12
CA GLU A 41 -4.41 6.53 -10.68
C GLU A 41 -3.29 5.57 -11.09
N ASN A 42 -2.39 5.99 -11.99
CA ASN A 42 -1.25 5.20 -12.42
C ASN A 42 -0.18 5.15 -11.31
N LEU A 43 -0.37 4.25 -10.35
CA LEU A 43 0.45 4.04 -9.17
C LEU A 43 1.14 2.66 -9.22
N ALA A 44 2.40 2.64 -8.84
CA ALA A 44 3.17 1.44 -8.56
C ALA A 44 3.34 1.26 -7.05
N LYS A 45 3.53 0.02 -6.59
CA LYS A 45 3.91 -0.28 -5.21
C LYS A 45 5.42 -0.45 -5.11
N PHE A 46 6.01 0.03 -4.02
CA PHE A 46 7.38 -0.32 -3.71
C PHE A 46 7.50 -1.77 -3.24
N HIS A 47 8.51 -2.46 -3.73
CA HIS A 47 8.91 -3.78 -3.27
C HIS A 47 10.36 -3.72 -2.75
N TYR A 48 10.49 -3.69 -1.43
CA TYR A 48 11.78 -3.63 -0.73
C TYR A 48 12.32 -5.03 -0.44
N GLY A 49 13.62 -5.10 -0.15
CA GLY A 49 14.31 -6.33 0.19
C GLY A 49 15.05 -6.95 -0.99
N LEU A 50 15.37 -8.24 -0.85
CA LEU A 50 15.99 -9.04 -1.90
C LEU A 50 14.98 -10.08 -2.40
N PRO A 51 14.10 -9.71 -3.35
CA PRO A 51 13.10 -10.62 -3.86
C PRO A 51 13.71 -11.67 -4.79
N GLU A 52 12.99 -12.78 -4.93
CA GLU A 52 13.24 -13.71 -6.02
C GLU A 52 12.72 -13.09 -7.34
N PHE A 53 13.59 -12.99 -8.34
CA PHE A 53 13.26 -12.43 -9.65
C PHE A 53 12.51 -13.43 -10.53
N THR A 54 11.30 -13.78 -10.11
CA THR A 54 10.36 -14.56 -10.89
C THR A 54 9.92 -13.80 -12.15
N ASP A 55 9.49 -14.51 -13.18
CA ASP A 55 9.03 -13.87 -14.42
C ASP A 55 7.80 -13.00 -14.22
N GLU A 56 6.94 -13.34 -13.26
CA GLU A 56 5.80 -12.51 -12.86
C GLU A 56 6.26 -11.18 -12.25
N LEU A 57 7.26 -11.20 -11.36
CA LEU A 57 7.82 -9.96 -10.80
C LEU A 57 8.44 -9.10 -11.90
N LYS A 58 9.21 -9.69 -12.81
CA LYS A 58 9.78 -8.97 -13.96
C LYS A 58 8.70 -8.33 -14.82
N LYS A 59 7.61 -9.05 -15.09
CA LYS A 59 6.46 -8.53 -15.84
C LYS A 59 5.80 -7.36 -15.12
N GLN A 60 5.56 -7.47 -13.81
CA GLN A 60 4.95 -6.38 -13.03
C GLN A 60 5.84 -5.13 -12.96
N ILE A 61 7.16 -5.30 -12.92
CA ILE A 61 8.13 -4.19 -13.04
C ILE A 61 8.02 -3.57 -14.44
N ALA A 62 8.01 -4.37 -15.50
CA ALA A 62 7.90 -3.88 -16.88
C ALA A 62 6.57 -3.16 -17.15
N GLU A 63 5.48 -3.60 -16.52
CA GLU A 63 4.16 -2.94 -16.57
C GLU A 63 4.07 -1.70 -15.67
N GLY A 64 5.10 -1.39 -14.88
CA GLY A 64 5.12 -0.26 -13.97
C GLY A 64 4.19 -0.41 -12.76
N LYS A 65 3.81 -1.65 -12.39
CA LYS A 65 3.01 -1.95 -11.19
C LYS A 65 3.85 -2.06 -9.93
N ILE A 66 5.11 -2.43 -10.08
CA ILE A 66 6.09 -2.53 -9.00
C ILE A 66 7.31 -1.67 -9.32
N VAL A 67 7.79 -0.95 -8.31
CA VAL A 67 9.12 -0.33 -8.29
C VAL A 67 9.95 -1.02 -7.22
N LEU A 68 11.16 -1.43 -7.57
CA LEU A 68 12.07 -2.01 -6.60
C LEU A 68 12.63 -0.91 -5.71
N GLY A 69 12.51 -1.10 -4.41
CA GLY A 69 13.11 -0.23 -3.40
C GLY A 69 14.53 -0.66 -3.03
N GLY A 70 15.02 -0.14 -1.91
CA GLY A 70 16.25 -0.62 -1.28
C GLY A 70 16.10 -2.02 -0.67
N CYS A 71 17.23 -2.54 -0.17
CA CYS A 71 17.27 -3.84 0.52
C CYS A 71 16.63 -3.83 1.92
N GLU A 72 16.45 -2.65 2.51
CA GLU A 72 15.90 -2.48 3.85
C GLU A 72 14.54 -1.79 3.79
N ILE A 73 13.64 -2.17 4.70
CA ILE A 73 12.34 -1.54 4.89
C ILE A 73 12.30 -0.87 6.27
N SER A 74 11.99 0.42 6.25
CA SER A 74 11.82 1.31 7.40
C SER A 74 10.45 1.96 7.34
N PHE A 75 9.97 2.47 8.47
CA PHE A 75 8.62 3.01 8.59
C PHE A 75 8.39 4.28 7.74
N ASP A 76 9.45 5.01 7.44
CA ASP A 76 9.49 6.24 6.66
C ASP A 76 9.68 5.99 5.15
N ASN A 77 9.88 4.73 4.73
CA ASN A 77 9.99 4.43 3.32
C ASN A 77 8.64 4.59 2.61
N PRO A 78 8.62 5.19 1.41
CA PRO A 78 7.40 5.34 0.63
C PRO A 78 6.84 3.97 0.24
N LEU A 79 5.51 3.86 0.22
CA LEU A 79 4.83 2.63 -0.16
C LEU A 79 4.38 2.65 -1.61
N TYR A 80 4.16 3.85 -2.16
CA TYR A 80 3.66 4.06 -3.51
C TYR A 80 4.57 5.00 -4.31
N PHE A 81 4.69 4.69 -5.59
CA PHE A 81 5.34 5.53 -6.59
C PHE A 81 4.33 5.92 -7.66
N CYS A 82 4.14 7.21 -7.91
CA CYS A 82 3.26 7.67 -8.98
C CYS A 82 3.99 7.68 -10.32
N ASN A 83 3.57 6.84 -11.26
CA ASN A 83 4.14 6.82 -12.62
C ASN A 83 3.87 8.11 -13.40
N GLY A 84 2.81 8.85 -13.06
CA GLY A 84 2.44 10.11 -13.74
C GLY A 84 3.32 11.31 -13.37
N CYS A 85 3.61 11.51 -12.08
CA CYS A 85 4.40 12.67 -11.62
C CYS A 85 5.70 12.32 -10.90
N ARG A 86 6.04 11.02 -10.80
CA ARG A 86 7.23 10.48 -10.14
C ARG A 86 7.33 10.83 -8.65
N ASN A 87 6.20 11.06 -7.99
CA ASN A 87 6.16 11.30 -6.56
C ASN A 87 6.16 9.98 -5.78
N GLU A 88 6.91 9.96 -4.68
CA GLU A 88 7.01 8.86 -3.73
C GLU A 88 6.27 9.22 -2.45
N PHE A 89 5.41 8.35 -1.94
CA PHE A 89 4.57 8.61 -0.76
C PHE A 89 3.96 7.34 -0.12
#